data_AF-A0A5C3NQQ9-F1
#
_entry.id   AF-A0A5C3NQQ9-F1
#
_cell.length_a   1.000
_cell.length_b   1.000
_cell.length_c   1.000
_cell.angle_alpha   90.00
_cell.angle_beta   90.00
_cell.angle_gamma   90.00
#
_symmetry.space_group_name_H-M   'P 1'
#
loop_
_entity.id
_entity.type
_entity.pdbx_description
1 polymer ?
#
loop_
_entity_poly.entity_id
_entity_poly.type
_entity_poly.pdbx_seq_one_letter_code
_entity_poly.pdbx_strand_id
1 'polypeptide(L)' 'MFGKLIHLGIDALIISAFLAGVKRNTGLTPALHQVPNKDVRQLLRSYLETGEYIFDFAVVVFGRSSSFERK' A
#
# COMPACT_ATOMS: atom_id res chain seq x y z
N MET A 1 -0.06 -25.25 -1.18
CA MET A 1 0.02 -24.10 -2.11
C MET A 1 -0.74 -22.88 -1.59
N PHE A 2 -1.93 -23.06 -0.98
CA PHE A 2 -2.77 -21.96 -0.48
C PHE A 2 -2.08 -21.01 0.53
N GLY A 3 -1.34 -21.54 1.51
CA GLY A 3 -0.63 -20.71 2.48
C GLY A 3 0.42 -19.77 1.85
N LYS A 4 1.14 -20.24 0.82
CA LYS A 4 2.15 -19.42 0.12
C LYS A 4 1.52 -18.27 -0.67
N LEU A 5 0.34 -18.50 -1.25
CA LEU A 5 -0.42 -17.44 -1.94
C LEU A 5 -0.91 -16.37 -0.97
N ILE A 6 -1.38 -16.77 0.22
CA ILE A 6 -1.78 -15.83 1.27
C ILE A 6 -0.59 -14.98 1.72
N HIS A 7 0.57 -15.59 1.99
CA HIS A 7 1.77 -14.84 2.38
C HIS A 7 2.17 -13.82 1.32
N LEU A 8 2.23 -14.23 0.05
CA LEU A 8 2.55 -13.31 -1.05
C LEU A 8 1.53 -12.17 -1.19
N GLY A 9 0.24 -12.45 -0.95
CA GLY A 9 -0.81 -11.44 -0.94
C GLY A 9 -0.64 -10.44 0.21
N ILE A 10 -0.34 -10.93 1.41
CA ILE A 10 -0.07 -10.09 2.59
C ILE A 10 1.19 -9.25 2.36
N ASP A 11 2.27 -9.85 1.86
CA ASP A 11 3.53 -9.16 1.56
C ASP A 11 3.29 -8.03 0.55
N ALA A 12 2.53 -8.29 -0.51
CA ALA A 12 2.14 -7.28 -1.48
C ALA A 12 1.31 -6.15 -0.83
N LEU A 13 0.33 -6.47 0.02
CA LEU A 13 -0.45 -5.44 0.73
C LEU A 13 0.44 -4.56 1.62
N ILE A 14 1.38 -5.17 2.36
CA ILE A 14 2.31 -4.45 3.24
C ILE A 14 3.23 -3.55 2.42
N ILE A 15 3.81 -4.04 1.32
CA ILE A 15 4.65 -3.24 0.43
C ILE A 15 3.87 -2.05 -0.13
N SER A 16 2.62 -2.27 -0.55
CA SER A 16 1.78 -1.20 -1.07
C SER A 16 1.46 -0.14 -0.01
N ALA A 17 1.10 -0.55 1.20
CA ALA A 17 0.84 0.36 2.31
C ALA A 17 2.10 1.14 2.74
N PHE A 18 3.28 0.51 2.70
CA PHE A 18 4.55 1.19 2.92
C PHE A 18 4.81 2.28 1.88
N LEU A 19 4.62 1.97 0.59
CA LEU A 19 4.78 2.94 -0.50
C LEU A 19 3.78 4.10 -0.38
N ALA A 20 2.56 3.84 0.10
CA ALA A 20 1.59 4.89 0.42
C ALA A 20 2.12 5.84 1.52
N GLY A 21 2.73 5.30 2.58
CA GLY A 21 3.40 6.08 3.62
C GLY A 21 4.55 6.94 3.08
N VAL A 22 5.40 6.38 2.20
CA VAL A 22 6.48 7.11 1.53
C VAL A 22 5.92 8.29 0.73
N LYS A 23 4.88 8.06 -0.08
CA LYS A 23 4.20 9.11 -0.86
C LYS A 23 3.68 10.23 0.04
N ARG A 24 3.03 9.91 1.15
CA ARG A 24 2.42 10.91 2.06
C ARG A 24 3.47 11.76 2.77
N ASN A 25 4.60 11.17 3.14
CA ASN A 25 5.63 11.87 3.91
C ASN A 25 6.65 12.62 3.04
N THR A 26 6.87 12.17 1.81
CA THR A 26 7.94 12.70 0.94
C THR A 26 7.45 13.24 -0.41
N GLY A 27 6.23 12.90 -0.82
CA GLY A 27 5.70 13.17 -2.17
C GLY A 27 6.24 12.23 -3.26
N LEU A 28 7.17 11.32 -2.95
CA LEU A 28 7.74 10.40 -3.94
C LEU A 28 6.74 9.30 -4.31
N THR A 29 6.62 9.02 -5.62
CA THR A 29 5.77 7.94 -6.14
C THR A 29 6.52 7.12 -7.18
N PRO A 30 6.19 5.82 -7.33
CA PRO A 30 6.75 5.01 -8.41
C PRO A 30 6.46 5.65 -9.77
N ALA A 31 7.48 5.70 -10.63
CA ALA A 31 7.43 6.33 -11.95
C ALA A 31 6.62 5.49 -12.96
N LEU A 32 5.30 5.39 -12.77
CA LEU A 32 4.42 4.54 -13.58
C LEU A 32 4.43 4.89 -15.06
N HIS A 33 4.83 6.10 -15.45
CA HIS A 33 4.98 6.50 -16.84
C HIS A 33 6.08 5.71 -17.58
N GLN A 34 7.05 5.15 -16.85
CA GLN A 34 8.12 4.32 -17.41
C GLN A 34 7.63 2.91 -17.76
N VAL A 35 6.44 2.51 -17.31
CA VAL A 35 5.85 1.20 -17.63
C VAL A 35 5.24 1.27 -19.02
N PRO A 36 5.78 0.53 -20.01
CA PRO A 36 5.36 0.65 -21.41
C PRO A 36 3.95 0.08 -21.64
N ASN A 37 3.63 -1.05 -21.00
CA ASN A 37 2.34 -1.71 -21.14
C ASN A 37 1.25 -0.98 -20.32
N LYS A 38 0.18 -0.56 -20.99
CA LYS A 38 -0.93 0.19 -20.39
C LYS A 38 -1.67 -0.60 -19.32
N ASP A 39 -1.90 -1.90 -19.53
CA ASP A 39 -2.66 -2.75 -18.63
C ASP A 39 -1.87 -3.05 -17.36
N VAL A 40 -0.57 -3.35 -17.50
CA VAL A 40 0.35 -3.50 -16.36
C VAL A 40 0.42 -2.20 -15.56
N ARG A 41 0.50 -1.06 -16.26
CA ARG A 41 0.48 0.25 -15.61
C ARG A 41 -0.81 0.50 -14.83
N GLN A 42 -1.96 0.11 -15.37
CA GLN A 42 -3.24 0.22 -14.68
C GLN A 42 -3.30 -0.69 -13.46
N LEU A 43 -2.81 -1.93 -13.58
CA LEU A 43 -2.73 -2.86 -12.46
C LEU A 43 -1.85 -2.30 -11.33
N LEU A 44 -0.69 -1.73 -11.66
CA LEU A 44 0.19 -1.08 -10.69
C LEU A 44 -0.46 0.15 -10.04
N ARG A 45 -1.25 0.94 -10.79
CA ARG A 45 -2.04 2.05 -10.21
C ARG A 45 -3.01 1.52 -9.16
N SER A 46 -3.83 0.55 -9.52
CA SER A 46 -4.83 -0.02 -8.60
C SER A 46 -4.17 -0.71 -7.39
N TYR A 47 -3.02 -1.36 -7.59
CA TYR A 47 -2.23 -1.93 -6.51
C TYR A 47 -1.74 -0.84 -5.52
N LEU A 48 -1.18 0.27 -6.01
CA LEU A 48 -0.72 1.38 -5.17
C LEU A 48 -1.88 2.11 -4.48
N GLU A 49 -3.00 2.30 -5.17
CA GLU A 49 -4.24 2.85 -4.59
C GLU A 49 -4.75 1.96 -3.44
N THR A 50 -4.69 0.64 -3.60
CA THR A 50 -5.02 -0.31 -2.53
C THR A 50 -4.15 -0.08 -1.29
N GLY A 51 -2.86 0.21 -1.48
CA GLY A 51 -1.94 0.57 -0.39
C GLY A 51 -2.37 1.81 0.38
N GLU A 52 -2.86 2.84 -0.30
CA GLU A 52 -3.37 4.05 0.35
C GLU A 52 -4.60 3.74 1.23
N TYR A 53 -5.55 2.97 0.71
CA TYR A 53 -6.72 2.54 1.49
C TYR A 53 -6.35 1.70 2.71
N ILE A 54 -5.42 0.75 2.56
CA ILE A 54 -4.95 -0.09 3.68
C ILE A 54 -4.22 0.74 4.72
N PHE A 55 -3.41 1.71 4.29
CA PHE A 55 -2.73 2.62 5.19
C PHE A 55 -3.72 3.47 5.99
N ASP A 56 -4.74 4.04 5.33
CA ASP A 56 -5.82 4.79 6.01
C ASP A 56 -6.57 3.93 7.02
N PHE A 57 -6.91 2.71 6.62
CA PHE A 57 -7.57 1.76 7.50
C PHE A 57 -6.70 1.45 8.73
N ALA A 58 -5.40 1.23 8.54
CA ALA A 58 -4.46 1.01 9.64
C ALA A 58 -4.42 2.21 10.59
N VAL A 59 -4.37 3.45 10.08
CA VAL A 59 -4.41 4.66 10.90
C VAL A 59 -5.70 4.77 11.71
N VAL A 60 -6.85 4.42 11.12
CA VAL A 60 -8.14 4.38 11.84
C VAL A 60 -8.11 3.34 12.96
N VAL A 61 -7.61 2.14 12.69
CA VAL A 61 -7.48 1.06 13.68
C VAL A 61 -6.54 1.47 14.81
N PHE A 62 -5.38 2.02 14.49
CA PHE A 62 -4.40 2.49 15.48
C PHE A 62 -4.96 3.64 16.31
N GLY A 63 -5.62 4.62 15.67
CA GLY A 63 -6.22 5.75 16.38
C GLY A 63 -7.39 5.38 17.31
N ARG A 64 -7.96 4.18 17.19
CA ARG A 64 -8.98 3.63 18.10
C ARG A 64 -8.39 2.70 19.16
N SER A 65 -7.14 2.29 19.00
CA SER A 65 -6.47 1.38 19.92
C SER A 65 -5.86 2.15 21.09
N SER A 66 -6.01 1.63 22.30
CA SER A 66 -5.36 2.17 23.50
C SER A 66 -3.83 2.00 23.49
N SER A 67 -3.30 1.18 22.57
CA SER A 67 -1.87 0.94 22.44
C SER A 67 -1.12 2.02 21.64
N PHE A 68 -1.85 2.96 21.02
CA PHE A 68 -1.26 4.03 20.21
C PHE A 68 -1.71 5.40 20.72
N GLU A 69 -0.83 6.40 20.60
CA GLU A 69 -1.11 7.80 20.96
C GLU A 69 -0.79 8.73 19.79
N ARG A 70 -1.50 9.86 19.68
CA ARG A 70 -1.16 10.94 18.74
C ARG A 70 -0.25 11.94 19.47
N LYS A 71 0.87 12.31 18.86
CA LYS A 71 1.77 13.38 19.32
C LYS A 71 1.79 14.51 18.32
#